data_AF-A0A9X3H617-F1
#
_entry.id   AF-A0A9X3H617-F1
#
_cell.length_a   1.000
_cell.length_b   1.000
_cell.length_c   1.000
_cell.angle_alpha   90.00
_cell.angle_beta   90.00
_cell.angle_gamma   90.00
#
_symmetry.space_group_name_H-M   'P 1'
#
loop_
_entity.id
_entity.type
_entity.pdbx_description
1 polymer ?
#
loop_
_entity_poly.entity_id
_entity_poly.type
_entity_poly.pdbx_seq_one_letter_code
_entity_poly.pdbx_strand_id
1 'polypeptide(L)' 'MDKQIKRKALILLAIGLLIIAASQVVSHYIVLPDFANGVLIGTGVGLLLIALIFGSFRMAK' A
#
# COMPACT_ATOMS: atom_id res chain seq x y z
N MET A 1 18.20 3.84 -12.28
CA MET A 1 17.61 3.25 -11.05
C MET A 1 18.11 1.83 -10.92
N ASP A 2 18.75 1.51 -9.81
CA ASP A 2 19.25 0.16 -9.54
C ASP A 2 18.11 -0.86 -9.55
N LYS A 3 18.39 -2.04 -10.12
CA LYS A 3 17.49 -3.20 -10.15
C LYS A 3 16.95 -3.53 -8.74
N GLN A 4 17.74 -3.26 -7.71
CA GLN A 4 17.38 -3.43 -6.30
C GLN A 4 16.27 -2.47 -5.84
N ILE A 5 16.29 -1.21 -6.27
CA ILE A 5 15.28 -0.20 -5.89
C ILE A 5 13.93 -0.56 -6.51
N LYS A 6 13.90 -0.97 -7.79
CA LYS A 6 12.67 -1.43 -8.46
C LYS A 6 12.06 -2.63 -7.76
N ARG A 7 12.88 -3.62 -7.39
CA ARG A 7 12.41 -4.81 -6.67
C ARG A 7 11.84 -4.45 -5.29
N LYS A 8 12.51 -3.58 -4.54
CA LYS A 8 12.02 -3.09 -3.24
C LYS A 8 10.69 -2.34 -3.37
N ALA A 9 10.55 -1.48 -4.38
CA ALA A 9 9.31 -0.77 -4.66
C ALA A 9 8.16 -1.73 -5.02
N LEU A 10 8.41 -2.76 -5.84
CA LEU A 10 7.40 -3.77 -6.17
C LEU A 10 6.95 -4.56 -4.93
N ILE A 11 7.88 -4.92 -4.04
CA ILE A 11 7.55 -5.59 -2.77
C ILE A 11 6.68 -4.66 -1.91
N LEU A 12 7.02 -3.38 -1.84
CA LEU A 12 6.27 -2.41 -1.05
C LEU A 12 4.85 -2.17 -1.61
N LEU A 13 4.70 -2.14 -2.94
CA LEU A 13 3.40 -2.12 -3.62
C LEU A 13 2.58 -3.37 -3.28
N ALA A 14 3.19 -4.55 -3.35
CA ALA A 14 2.50 -5.81 -3.06
C ALA A 14 2.00 -5.85 -1.60
N ILE A 15 2.81 -5.40 -0.65
CA ILE A 15 2.43 -5.31 0.77
C ILE A 15 1.26 -4.33 0.96
N GLY A 16 1.33 -3.14 0.35
CA GLY A 16 0.25 -2.15 0.43
C GLY A 16 -1.08 -2.69 -0.13
N LEU A 17 -1.04 -3.38 -1.27
CA LEU A 17 -2.21 -4.03 -1.86
C LEU A 17 -2.79 -5.12 -0.96
N LEU A 18 -1.93 -5.96 -0.37
CA LEU A 18 -2.37 -7.03 0.54
C LEU A 18 -3.04 -6.49 1.79
N ILE A 19 -2.52 -5.40 2.38
CA ILE A 19 -3.13 -4.76 3.55
C ILE A 19 -4.53 -4.23 3.21
N ILE A 20 -4.68 -3.56 2.07
CA ILE A 20 -6.00 -3.05 1.63
C ILE A 20 -6.97 -4.20 1.39
N ALA A 21 -6.54 -5.25 0.67
CA ALA A 21 -7.38 -6.40 0.39
C ALA A 21 -7.80 -7.13 1.68
N ALA A 22 -6.85 -7.37 2.59
CA ALA A 22 -7.14 -7.97 3.89
C ALA A 22 -8.11 -7.11 4.71
N SER A 23 -7.93 -5.78 4.72
CA SER A 23 -8.84 -4.85 5.39
C SER A 23 -10.26 -4.95 4.83
N GLN A 24 -10.42 -5.03 3.50
CA GLN A 24 -11.75 -5.18 2.89
C GLN A 24 -12.41 -6.52 3.25
N VAL A 25 -11.63 -7.61 3.26
CA VAL A 25 -12.12 -8.93 3.65
C VAL A 25 -12.55 -8.91 5.12
N VAL A 26 -11.72 -8.39 6.02
CA VAL A 26 -12.04 -8.34 7.45
C VAL A 26 -13.26 -7.44 7.72
N SER A 27 -13.34 -6.28 7.09
CA SER A 27 -14.48 -5.35 7.23
C SER A 27 -15.80 -5.91 6.68
N HIS A 28 -15.76 -6.95 5.83
CA HIS A 28 -16.96 -7.66 5.40
C HIS A 28 -17.54 -8.56 6.50
N TYR A 29 -16.68 -9.20 7.30
CA TYR A 29 -17.11 -10.15 8.32
C TYR A 29 -17.26 -9.53 9.72
N ILE A 30 -16.56 -8.43 9.98
CA ILE A 30 -16.52 -7.78 11.29
C ILE A 30 -16.75 -6.29 11.10
N VAL A 31 -17.67 -5.72 11.88
CA VAL A 31 -17.84 -4.27 11.95
C VAL A 31 -16.67 -3.70 12.75
N LEU A 32 -15.68 -3.16 12.04
CA LEU A 32 -14.57 -2.46 12.67
C LEU A 32 -15.00 -1.04 13.05
N PRO A 33 -14.52 -0.52 14.19
CA PRO A 33 -14.63 0.91 14.49
C PRO A 33 -14.06 1.75 13.34
N ASP A 34 -14.71 2.86 13.03
CA ASP A 34 -14.34 3.72 11.89
C ASP A 34 -12.85 4.12 11.90
N PHE A 35 -12.31 4.39 13.09
CA PHE A 35 -10.90 4.71 13.26
C PHE A 35 -9.98 3.54 12.84
N ALA A 36 -10.29 2.32 13.26
CA ALA A 36 -9.48 1.14 12.94
C ALA A 36 -9.53 0.82 11.44
N ASN A 37 -10.72 0.92 10.83
CA ASN A 37 -10.90 0.73 9.39
C ASN A 37 -10.16 1.81 8.59
N GLY A 38 -10.23 3.07 9.04
CA GLY A 38 -9.50 4.20 8.46
C GLY A 38 -7.98 4.04 8.55
N VAL A 39 -7.45 3.56 9.68
CA VAL A 39 -6.01 3.30 9.84
C VAL A 39 -5.55 2.15 8.93
N LEU A 40 -6.30 1.05 8.83
CA LEU A 40 -5.94 -0.08 7.96
C LEU A 40 -5.90 0.31 6.49
N ILE A 41 -6.94 0.99 6.01
CA ILE A 41 -7.00 1.48 4.62
C ILE A 41 -5.94 2.56 4.39
N GLY A 42 -5.82 3.52 5.32
CA GLY A 42 -4.86 4.63 5.23
C GLY A 42 -3.40 4.17 5.21
N THR A 43 -3.04 3.18 6.03
CA THR A 43 -1.68 2.59 6.02
C THR A 43 -1.39 1.86 4.72
N GLY A 44 -2.35 1.10 4.19
CA GLY A 44 -2.24 0.47 2.88
C GLY A 44 -2.02 1.48 1.76
N VAL A 45 -2.84 2.54 1.70
CA VAL A 45 -2.70 3.63 0.72
C VAL A 45 -1.38 4.38 0.90
N GLY A 46 -0.97 4.69 2.13
CA GLY A 46 0.30 5.35 2.43
C GLY A 46 1.50 4.53 1.92
N LEU A 47 1.49 3.22 2.12
CA LEU A 47 2.50 2.30 1.57
C LEU A 47 2.55 2.33 0.04
N LEU A 48 1.39 2.37 -0.64
CA LEU A 48 1.34 2.50 -2.09
C LEU A 48 1.93 3.82 -2.58
N LEU A 49 1.62 4.93 -1.91
CA LEU A 49 2.16 6.25 -2.25
C LEU A 49 3.68 6.30 -2.06
N ILE A 50 4.19 5.77 -0.95
CA ILE A 50 5.63 5.65 -0.71
C ILE A 50 6.26 4.80 -1.82
N ALA A 51 5.69 3.64 -2.11
CA ALA A 51 6.23 2.76 -3.13
C ALA A 51 6.23 3.40 -4.53
N LEU A 52 5.22 4.22 -4.85
CA LEU A 52 5.16 4.96 -6.11
C LEU A 52 6.16 6.10 -6.13
N ILE A 53 6.21 6.94 -5.10
CA ILE A 53 7.13 8.09 -5.04
C ILE A 53 8.59 7.61 -5.06
N PHE A 54 8.95 6.70 -4.17
CA PHE A 54 10.34 6.20 -4.08
C PHE A 54 10.69 5.18 -5.18
N GLY A 55 9.69 4.52 -5.76
CA GLY A 55 9.86 3.57 -6.86
C GLY A 55 9.74 4.17 -8.26
N SER A 56 9.22 5.38 -8.42
CA SER A 56 8.84 5.97 -9.72
C SER A 56 9.30 7.41 -9.94
N PHE A 57 10.30 7.93 -9.20
CA PHE A 57 10.89 9.24 -9.52
C PHE A 57 11.74 9.20 -10.81
N ARG A 58 11.07 8.98 -11.95
CA ARG A 58 11.19 9.63 -13.27
C ARG A 58 10.22 8.94 -14.25
N MET A 59 8.96 9.30 -14.18
CA MET A 59 8.03 9.19 -15.31
C MET A 59 7.37 10.56 -15.52
N ALA A 60 8.21 11.48 -15.99
CA ALA A 60 7.82 12.65 -16.76
C ALA A 60 9.07 13.04 -17.53
N LYS A 61 9.18 12.54 -18.76
CA LYS A 61 9.99 13.19 -19.80
C LYS A 61 9.12 14.27 -20.40
#